data_AF-X6MUY4-F1
#
_entry.id   AF-X6MUY4-F1
#
_cell.length_a   1.000
_cell.length_b   1.000
_cell.length_c   1.000
_cell.angle_alpha   90.00
_cell.angle_beta   90.00
_cell.angle_gamma   90.00
#
_symmetry.space_group_name_H-M   'P 1'
#
loop_
_entity.id
_entity.type
_entity.pdbx_description
1 polymer ?
#
loop_
_entity_poly.entity_id
_entity_poly.type
_entity_poly.pdbx_seq_one_letter_code
_entity_poly.pdbx_strand_id
1 'polypeptide(L)'
;GGGGKKKKKKKKKKGGCQEGKKYIHFYVYFVSSLYVIYIYKGDIESMIFLETLRQLKFDVGSQHFCLIHVSLIPALGADGEMKSKPTQHSVKALREAGLIPDMIVCRSTQPISASIRKKISLFSMVPPDRVLSVHDVPNIYAVPRLLLQQNICSLILQSLHIHDATPPLQVQDFDLLDFKLQHCHEEVVIGIVGKYTGLSDSYISLTKALTTAALACDLKLTLMWIESTDLESLPIVPTDGDLITDPSKELTNEHPEKTKEISSKTKEESEENKEENDNGPLQKYARAWKSLESVDGILIPGGFGDRGIEGKILAIEYARTHKKPFFGICLGMQCAVIEYARHICNLKNANSAEFDPTTQNKVVICMPDISSSHLGGTMRLGAKTCHLQSDSIAYDCYQSTKISERHRHRYEVNPKFVKELESQGLLFTGKDESGERMEIVELPKDKHPFYFACQFHPEFKSGPTRNSPPFLGFIQNSGKEISSKVVTGTKKNDETISDTLAKNDNKGKTDYQK
;
A
#
# COMPACT_ATOMS: atom_id res chain seq x y z
N GLY A 1 -5.81 -22.53 55.87
CA GLY A 1 -5.88 -22.13 57.29
C GLY A 1 -4.84 -21.06 57.56
N GLY A 2 -5.21 -20.04 58.35
CA GLY A 2 -4.36 -18.89 58.75
C GLY A 2 -4.56 -17.68 57.82
N GLY A 3 -5.32 -16.62 58.11
CA GLY A 3 -5.79 -16.10 59.40
C GLY A 3 -5.02 -14.84 59.79
N GLY A 4 -5.25 -13.72 59.10
CA GLY A 4 -4.55 -12.45 59.37
C GLY A 4 -5.37 -11.20 59.04
N LYS A 5 -6.43 -10.94 59.80
CA LYS A 5 -7.20 -9.68 59.76
C LYS A 5 -6.37 -8.54 60.37
N LYS A 6 -5.92 -7.57 59.57
CA LYS A 6 -5.51 -6.24 60.07
C LYS A 6 -6.56 -5.20 59.73
N LYS A 7 -7.41 -4.89 60.72
CA LYS A 7 -8.22 -3.66 60.78
C LYS A 7 -7.27 -2.45 60.81
N LYS A 8 -7.39 -1.52 59.84
CA LYS A 8 -6.86 -0.15 60.00
C LYS A 8 -8.00 0.87 59.96
N LYS A 9 -7.92 1.76 60.95
CA LYS A 9 -8.93 2.71 61.45
C LYS A 9 -9.37 3.73 60.39
N LYS A 10 -10.68 3.98 60.33
CA LYS A 10 -11.29 5.21 59.79
C LYS A 10 -10.76 6.42 60.56
N LYS A 11 -10.07 7.35 59.89
CA LYS A 11 -9.94 8.75 60.33
C LYS A 11 -10.73 9.61 59.34
N LYS A 12 -11.88 10.12 59.78
CA LYS A 12 -12.61 11.20 59.13
C LYS A 12 -11.73 12.47 59.20
N LYS A 13 -11.31 13.00 58.05
CA LYS A 13 -11.01 14.43 57.91
C LYS A 13 -12.03 15.00 56.93
N LYS A 14 -12.86 15.92 57.44
CA LYS A 14 -13.72 16.79 56.64
C LYS A 14 -12.81 17.77 55.90
N GLY A 15 -13.02 17.94 54.60
CA GLY A 15 -12.37 18.96 53.79
C GLY A 15 -13.04 19.07 52.42
N GLY A 16 -13.75 20.18 52.22
CA GLY A 16 -14.03 20.91 50.97
C GLY A 16 -14.43 20.17 49.69
N CYS A 17 -15.59 20.55 49.15
CA CYS A 17 -16.00 20.32 47.77
C CYS A 17 -14.89 20.66 46.75
N GLN A 18 -14.60 19.71 45.87
CA GLN A 18 -14.45 19.96 44.43
C GLN A 18 -15.06 18.76 43.70
N GLU A 19 -16.03 19.01 42.82
CA GLU A 19 -16.61 18.02 41.91
C GLU A 19 -15.54 17.56 40.91
N GLY A 20 -14.77 16.56 41.32
CA GLY A 20 -13.89 15.83 40.41
C GLY A 20 -14.72 14.98 39.47
N LYS A 21 -14.71 15.34 38.17
CA LYS A 21 -15.18 14.48 37.08
C LYS A 21 -14.60 13.07 37.30
N LYS A 22 -15.47 12.09 37.57
CA LYS A 22 -15.09 10.69 37.60
C LYS A 22 -14.79 10.27 36.16
N TYR A 23 -13.52 10.31 35.77
CA TYR A 23 -13.06 9.61 34.58
C TYR A 23 -13.17 8.10 34.86
N ILE A 24 -14.07 7.42 34.16
CA ILE A 24 -14.04 5.96 34.08
C ILE A 24 -12.84 5.64 33.19
N HIS A 25 -11.71 5.28 33.80
CA HIS A 25 -10.59 4.70 33.07
C HIS A 25 -10.98 3.29 32.65
N PHE A 26 -11.40 3.13 31.39
CA PHE A 26 -11.45 1.83 30.76
C PHE A 26 -10.01 1.37 30.50
N TYR A 27 -9.51 0.48 31.34
CA TYR A 27 -8.31 -0.27 31.01
C TYR A 27 -8.71 -1.42 30.09
N VAL A 28 -8.41 -1.29 28.80
CA VAL A 28 -8.41 -2.42 27.88
C VAL A 28 -7.11 -3.18 28.14
N TYR A 29 -7.18 -4.26 28.90
CA TYR A 29 -6.06 -5.20 29.02
C TYR A 29 -6.10 -6.13 27.81
N PHE A 30 -5.06 -6.09 26.98
CA PHE A 30 -4.87 -7.09 25.94
C PHE A 30 -4.60 -8.43 26.62
N VAL A 31 -5.43 -9.44 26.34
CA VAL A 31 -5.30 -10.81 26.90
C VAL A 31 -4.08 -11.54 26.30
N SER A 32 -3.60 -11.08 25.14
CA SER A 32 -2.43 -11.63 24.45
C SER A 32 -1.72 -10.53 23.65
N SER A 33 -0.40 -10.60 23.60
CA SER A 33 0.44 -9.77 22.72
C SER A 33 1.14 -10.67 21.69
N LEU A 34 1.07 -10.29 20.42
CA LEU A 34 1.82 -10.97 19.34
C LEU A 34 3.13 -10.22 19.09
N TYR A 35 4.24 -10.94 19.17
CA TYR A 35 5.56 -10.44 18.78
C TYR A 35 6.01 -11.16 17.52
N VAL A 36 6.30 -10.40 16.46
CA VAL A 36 6.90 -10.93 15.23
C VAL A 36 8.36 -10.52 15.23
N ILE A 37 9.26 -11.51 15.22
CA ILE A 37 10.70 -11.30 15.21
C ILE A 37 11.26 -11.99 13.98
N TYR A 38 11.95 -11.22 13.16
CA TYR A 38 12.67 -11.72 12.01
C TYR A 38 14.07 -12.12 12.45
N ILE A 39 14.41 -13.38 12.24
CA ILE A 39 15.68 -13.95 12.67
C ILE A 39 16.39 -14.45 11.43
N TYR A 40 17.51 -13.83 11.09
CA TYR A 40 18.37 -14.29 10.03
C TYR A 40 19.47 -15.17 10.60
N LYS A 41 19.66 -16.35 10.02
CA LYS A 41 20.71 -17.26 10.47
C LYS A 41 22.08 -16.62 10.22
N GLY A 42 22.90 -16.51 11.28
CA GLY A 42 24.26 -15.97 11.20
C GLY A 42 24.33 -14.45 11.40
N ASP A 43 23.20 -13.81 11.65
CA ASP A 43 23.15 -12.40 12.00
C ASP A 43 23.35 -12.20 13.52
N ILE A 44 24.32 -11.34 13.87
CA ILE A 44 24.68 -11.03 15.26
C ILE A 44 23.56 -10.23 15.94
N GLU A 45 22.85 -9.39 15.19
CA GLU A 45 21.73 -8.60 15.74
C GLU A 45 20.61 -9.52 16.22
N SER A 46 20.33 -10.57 15.45
CA SER A 46 19.34 -11.61 15.76
C SER A 46 19.66 -12.38 17.07
N MET A 47 20.92 -12.49 17.49
CA MET A 47 21.29 -13.25 18.71
C MET A 47 20.75 -12.61 19.99
N ILE A 48 20.74 -11.27 20.06
CA ILE A 48 20.24 -10.54 21.22
C ILE A 48 18.75 -10.80 21.40
N PHE A 49 17.98 -10.85 20.31
CA PHE A 49 16.56 -11.15 20.34
C PHE A 49 16.26 -12.59 20.77
N LEU A 50 17.06 -13.56 20.31
CA LEU A 50 16.92 -14.96 20.73
C LEU A 50 17.15 -15.14 22.23
N GLU A 51 18.20 -14.53 22.78
CA GLU A 51 18.47 -14.59 24.21
C GLU A 51 17.39 -13.86 25.03
N THR A 52 16.91 -12.72 24.54
CA THR A 52 15.81 -11.98 25.17
C THR A 52 14.52 -12.81 25.20
N LEU A 53 14.17 -13.50 24.11
CA LEU A 53 13.01 -14.39 24.06
C LEU A 53 13.14 -15.58 25.00
N ARG A 54 14.35 -16.14 25.12
CA ARG A 54 14.63 -17.26 26.03
C ARG A 54 14.42 -16.85 27.49
N GLN A 55 14.90 -15.67 27.88
CA GLN A 55 14.69 -15.10 29.21
C GLN A 55 13.20 -14.76 29.43
N LEU A 56 12.55 -14.13 28.45
CA LEU A 56 11.13 -13.81 28.53
C LEU A 56 10.27 -15.05 28.77
N LYS A 57 10.51 -16.14 28.02
CA LYS A 57 9.81 -17.42 28.21
C LYS A 57 9.98 -17.96 29.64
N PHE A 58 11.17 -17.81 30.23
CA PHE A 58 11.44 -18.21 31.60
C PHE A 58 10.66 -17.35 32.61
N ASP A 59 10.64 -16.04 32.41
CA ASP A 59 10.00 -15.08 33.32
C ASP A 59 8.46 -15.19 33.32
N VAL A 60 7.85 -15.31 32.14
CA VAL A 60 6.38 -15.40 32.03
C VAL A 60 5.85 -16.81 32.23
N GLY A 61 6.69 -17.83 32.10
CA GLY A 61 6.30 -19.24 32.13
C GLY A 61 5.78 -19.76 30.78
N SER A 62 5.95 -21.06 30.54
CA SER A 62 5.66 -21.67 29.23
C SER A 62 4.18 -21.63 28.85
N GLN A 63 3.27 -21.63 29.82
CA GLN A 63 1.83 -21.53 29.60
C GLN A 63 1.37 -20.13 29.15
N HIS A 64 2.25 -19.12 29.18
CA HIS A 64 1.96 -17.75 28.73
C HIS A 64 2.82 -17.35 27.52
N PHE A 65 3.48 -18.32 26.89
CA PHE A 65 4.40 -18.09 25.79
C PHE A 65 4.20 -19.15 24.69
N CYS A 66 3.86 -18.70 23.47
CA CYS A 66 3.72 -19.59 22.32
C CYS A 66 4.69 -19.15 21.21
N LEU A 67 5.57 -20.06 20.79
CA LEU A 67 6.58 -19.84 19.76
C LEU A 67 6.21 -20.55 18.46
N ILE A 68 5.93 -19.77 17.42
CA ILE A 68 5.66 -20.29 16.07
C ILE A 68 6.89 -20.01 15.20
N HIS A 69 7.50 -21.07 14.68
CA HIS A 69 8.66 -20.95 13.79
C HIS A 69 8.22 -21.07 12.33
N VAL A 70 8.36 -20.00 11.55
CA VAL A 70 8.08 -19.99 10.11
C VAL A 70 9.35 -20.35 9.34
N SER A 71 9.25 -21.31 8.43
CA SER A 71 10.41 -21.79 7.64
C SER A 71 10.02 -22.08 6.20
N LEU A 72 10.95 -21.86 5.27
CA LEU A 72 10.78 -22.15 3.84
C LEU A 72 11.15 -23.61 3.52
N ILE A 73 10.26 -24.32 2.83
CA ILE A 73 10.48 -25.63 2.21
C ILE A 73 10.61 -25.42 0.70
N PRO A 74 11.84 -25.28 0.17
CA PRO A 74 12.05 -25.09 -1.26
C PRO A 74 11.72 -26.38 -2.04
N ALA A 75 11.09 -26.22 -3.19
CA ALA A 75 11.04 -27.24 -4.23
C ALA A 75 12.25 -27.05 -5.16
N LEU A 76 13.05 -28.10 -5.37
CA LEU A 76 14.25 -28.05 -6.22
C LEU A 76 14.11 -29.04 -7.39
N GLY A 77 14.62 -28.64 -8.56
CA GLY A 77 14.61 -29.45 -9.79
C GLY A 77 13.28 -29.42 -10.54
N ALA A 78 13.28 -29.95 -11.76
CA ALA A 78 12.09 -30.05 -12.62
C ALA A 78 10.96 -30.88 -11.99
N ASP A 79 11.34 -31.84 -11.12
CA ASP A 79 10.41 -32.78 -10.48
C ASP A 79 9.67 -32.16 -9.26
N GLY A 80 10.00 -30.93 -8.87
CA GLY A 80 9.35 -30.23 -7.76
C GLY A 80 9.59 -30.86 -6.38
N GLU A 81 10.69 -31.59 -6.19
CA GLU A 81 10.95 -32.31 -4.95
C GLU A 81 11.19 -31.33 -3.79
N MET A 82 10.29 -31.39 -2.79
CA MET A 82 10.35 -30.53 -1.61
C MET A 82 11.45 -30.98 -0.62
N LYS A 83 12.37 -30.07 -0.28
CA LYS A 83 13.51 -30.36 0.61
C LYS A 83 13.31 -29.76 2.01
N SER A 84 13.23 -30.63 3.02
CA SER A 84 13.08 -30.24 4.43
C SER A 84 14.38 -29.82 5.14
N LYS A 85 15.55 -29.97 4.49
CA LYS A 85 16.87 -29.77 5.12
C LYS A 85 17.10 -28.34 5.63
N PRO A 86 16.72 -27.26 4.92
CA PRO A 86 16.83 -25.89 5.44
C PRO A 86 16.07 -25.69 6.75
N THR A 87 14.83 -26.19 6.84
CA THR A 87 14.03 -26.12 8.07
C THR A 87 14.67 -26.88 9.23
N GLN A 88 15.24 -28.07 8.97
CA GLN A 88 15.94 -28.84 10.01
C GLN A 88 17.13 -28.06 10.59
N HIS A 89 17.91 -27.39 9.73
CA HIS A 89 19.03 -26.56 10.18
C HIS A 89 18.57 -25.32 10.95
N SER A 90 17.46 -24.70 10.53
CA SER A 90 16.90 -23.53 11.22
C SER A 90 16.38 -23.88 12.61
N VAL A 91 15.65 -24.99 12.75
CA VAL A 91 15.16 -25.46 14.06
C VAL A 91 16.31 -25.93 14.95
N LYS A 92 17.38 -26.50 14.39
CA LYS A 92 18.60 -26.82 15.15
C LYS A 92 19.19 -25.57 15.79
N ALA A 93 19.35 -24.49 15.02
CA ALA A 93 19.88 -23.23 15.54
C ALA A 93 18.99 -22.60 16.62
N LEU A 94 17.66 -22.66 16.44
CA LEU A 94 16.70 -22.18 17.44
C LEU A 94 16.83 -22.96 18.77
N ARG A 95 17.01 -24.29 18.70
CA ARG A 95 17.23 -25.14 19.87
C ARG A 95 18.59 -24.93 20.51
N GLU A 96 19.64 -24.68 19.71
CA GLU A 96 20.97 -24.29 20.23
C GLU A 96 20.88 -23.00 21.05
N ALA A 97 19.96 -22.09 20.70
CA ALA A 97 19.63 -20.90 21.49
C ALA A 97 18.68 -21.16 22.68
N GLY A 98 18.37 -22.42 23.01
CA GLY A 98 17.50 -22.77 24.14
C GLY A 98 16.00 -22.58 23.90
N LEU A 99 15.57 -22.39 22.65
CA LEU A 99 14.18 -22.23 22.27
C LEU A 99 13.68 -23.45 21.50
N ILE A 100 12.56 -24.02 21.93
CA ILE A 100 11.85 -25.09 21.24
C ILE A 100 10.52 -24.51 20.74
N PRO A 101 10.24 -24.55 19.43
CA PRO A 101 8.99 -24.02 18.89
C PRO A 101 7.81 -24.90 19.31
N ASP A 102 6.67 -24.28 19.60
CA ASP A 102 5.42 -24.98 19.86
C ASP A 102 4.78 -25.47 18.55
N MET A 103 5.02 -24.73 17.46
CA MET A 103 4.53 -25.05 16.12
C MET A 103 5.54 -24.64 15.05
N ILE A 104 5.48 -25.32 13.91
CA ILE A 104 6.26 -24.97 12.73
C ILE A 104 5.30 -24.68 11.59
N VAL A 105 5.49 -23.53 10.94
CA VAL A 105 4.75 -23.15 9.73
C VAL A 105 5.69 -23.27 8.54
N CYS A 106 5.43 -24.25 7.69
CA CYS A 106 6.20 -24.52 6.49
C CYS A 106 5.63 -23.76 5.31
N ARG A 107 6.32 -22.69 4.87
CA ARG A 107 6.04 -22.01 3.61
C ARG A 107 6.57 -22.85 2.45
N SER A 108 5.76 -23.16 1.46
CA SER A 108 6.13 -23.98 0.29
C SER A 108 5.39 -23.52 -0.95
N THR A 109 5.76 -24.04 -2.12
CA THR A 109 4.98 -23.85 -3.36
C THR A 109 3.74 -24.74 -3.37
N GLN A 110 3.91 -26.02 -3.01
CA GLN A 110 2.87 -27.04 -2.97
C GLN A 110 2.59 -27.52 -1.54
N PRO A 111 1.41 -28.11 -1.24
CA PRO A 111 1.12 -28.68 0.08
C PRO A 111 2.15 -29.74 0.48
N ILE A 112 2.69 -29.67 1.71
CA ILE A 112 3.70 -30.63 2.17
C ILE A 112 3.10 -32.02 2.35
N SER A 113 3.83 -33.05 1.91
CA SER A 113 3.40 -34.45 2.08
C SER A 113 3.48 -34.91 3.54
N ALA A 114 2.70 -35.94 3.89
CA ALA A 114 2.73 -36.55 5.23
C ALA A 114 4.14 -37.07 5.60
N SER A 115 4.91 -37.54 4.62
CA SER A 115 6.30 -37.99 4.81
C SER A 115 7.21 -36.83 5.24
N ILE A 116 7.14 -35.68 4.55
CA ILE A 116 7.91 -34.48 4.90
C ILE A 116 7.49 -33.95 6.26
N ARG A 117 6.18 -33.91 6.54
CA ARG A 117 5.63 -33.50 7.84
C ARG A 117 6.18 -34.37 8.98
N LYS A 118 6.16 -35.69 8.83
CA LYS A 118 6.72 -36.64 9.81
C LYS A 118 8.22 -36.44 10.01
N LYS A 119 8.96 -36.19 8.92
CA LYS A 119 10.39 -35.90 8.98
C LYS A 119 10.66 -34.62 9.77
N ILE A 120 9.98 -33.52 9.44
CA ILE A 120 10.13 -32.24 10.16
C ILE A 120 9.78 -32.41 11.63
N SER A 121 8.66 -33.08 11.94
CA SER A 121 8.23 -33.38 13.31
C SER A 121 9.34 -34.07 14.11
N LEU A 122 9.94 -35.15 13.57
CA LEU A 122 11.00 -35.89 14.24
C LEU A 122 12.24 -35.03 14.53
N PHE A 123 12.69 -34.22 13.57
CA PHE A 123 13.89 -33.39 13.74
C PHE A 123 13.67 -32.17 14.64
N SER A 124 12.44 -31.67 14.68
CA SER A 124 12.07 -30.47 15.43
C SER A 124 11.59 -30.74 16.85
N MET A 125 11.24 -32.00 17.17
CA MET A 125 10.58 -32.37 18.42
C MET A 125 9.19 -31.73 18.58
N VAL A 126 8.54 -31.41 17.45
CA VAL A 126 7.19 -30.87 17.40
C VAL A 126 6.23 -31.95 16.90
N PRO A 127 5.08 -32.19 17.54
CA PRO A 127 4.07 -33.14 17.06
C PRO A 127 3.64 -32.91 15.60
N PRO A 128 3.33 -33.95 14.80
CA PRO A 128 3.01 -33.80 13.38
C PRO A 128 1.80 -32.89 13.07
N ASP A 129 0.82 -32.84 13.97
CA ASP A 129 -0.36 -31.98 13.92
C ASP A 129 -0.01 -30.49 14.11
N ARG A 130 1.17 -30.19 14.69
CA ARG A 130 1.69 -28.84 14.90
C ARG A 130 2.71 -28.39 13.83
N VAL A 131 2.88 -29.18 12.76
CA VAL A 131 3.66 -28.82 11.57
C VAL A 131 2.71 -28.41 10.45
N LEU A 132 2.43 -27.11 10.34
CA LEU A 132 1.44 -26.53 9.43
C LEU A 132 2.03 -26.29 8.03
N SER A 133 1.22 -26.47 7.00
CA SER A 133 1.59 -26.22 5.60
C SER A 133 0.97 -24.92 5.10
N VAL A 134 1.78 -23.98 4.62
CA VAL A 134 1.33 -22.75 3.96
C VAL A 134 1.92 -22.73 2.55
N HIS A 135 1.18 -23.33 1.62
CA HIS A 135 1.57 -23.39 0.22
C HIS A 135 1.18 -22.11 -0.53
N ASP A 136 1.63 -21.97 -1.78
CA ASP A 136 1.25 -20.82 -2.61
C ASP A 136 -0.25 -20.82 -2.83
N VAL A 137 -0.89 -19.73 -2.44
CA VAL A 137 -2.32 -19.49 -2.64
C VAL A 137 -2.50 -18.32 -3.62
N PRO A 138 -3.65 -18.25 -4.34
CA PRO A 138 -3.85 -17.23 -5.37
C PRO A 138 -3.72 -15.80 -4.87
N ASN A 139 -4.10 -15.53 -3.62
CA ASN A 139 -3.96 -14.23 -2.98
C ASN A 139 -3.85 -14.35 -1.46
N ILE A 140 -3.48 -13.23 -0.81
CA ILE A 140 -3.23 -13.16 0.63
C ILE A 140 -4.47 -13.40 1.50
N TYR A 141 -5.68 -13.21 0.98
CA TYR A 141 -6.93 -13.35 1.73
C TYR A 141 -7.36 -14.82 1.88
N ALA A 142 -6.78 -15.74 1.10
CA ALA A 142 -6.97 -17.18 1.28
C ALA A 142 -6.17 -17.75 2.48
N VAL A 143 -5.12 -17.05 2.94
CA VAL A 143 -4.21 -17.55 4.00
C VAL A 143 -4.93 -17.79 5.34
N PRO A 144 -5.79 -16.90 5.86
CA PRO A 144 -6.54 -17.14 7.09
C PRO A 144 -7.36 -18.43 7.03
N ARG A 145 -8.06 -18.69 5.92
CA ARG A 145 -8.87 -19.89 5.71
C ARG A 145 -8.00 -21.15 5.68
N LEU A 146 -6.86 -21.11 4.99
CA LEU A 146 -5.89 -22.22 4.94
C LEU A 146 -5.33 -22.59 6.32
N LEU A 147 -5.05 -21.59 7.16
CA LEU A 147 -4.56 -21.82 8.52
C LEU A 147 -5.67 -22.35 9.44
N LEU A 148 -6.90 -21.86 9.26
CA LEU A 148 -8.06 -22.32 10.01
C LEU A 148 -8.38 -23.79 9.76
N GLN A 149 -8.30 -24.24 8.50
CA GLN A 149 -8.47 -25.65 8.13
C GLN A 149 -7.45 -26.59 8.80
N GLN A 150 -6.31 -26.05 9.24
CA GLN A 150 -5.28 -26.79 9.97
C GLN A 150 -5.33 -26.56 11.49
N ASN A 151 -6.47 -26.10 12.01
CA ASN A 151 -6.77 -25.95 13.44
C ASN A 151 -5.81 -25.01 14.20
N ILE A 152 -5.17 -24.04 13.54
CA ILE A 152 -4.16 -23.18 14.17
C ILE A 152 -4.67 -22.50 15.45
N CYS A 153 -5.92 -22.04 15.46
CA CYS A 153 -6.48 -21.32 16.61
C CYS A 153 -6.57 -22.22 17.84
N SER A 154 -7.11 -23.43 17.68
CA SER A 154 -7.20 -24.43 18.75
C SER A 154 -5.81 -24.80 19.26
N LEU A 155 -4.84 -24.99 18.36
CA LEU A 155 -3.46 -25.30 18.73
C LEU A 155 -2.83 -24.16 19.56
N ILE A 156 -3.08 -22.89 19.20
CA ILE A 156 -2.52 -21.73 19.93
C ILE A 156 -3.14 -21.63 21.32
N LEU A 157 -4.46 -21.78 21.41
CA LEU A 157 -5.17 -21.76 22.70
C LEU A 157 -4.69 -22.88 23.62
N GLN A 158 -4.43 -24.08 23.07
CA GLN A 158 -3.84 -25.19 23.82
C GLN A 158 -2.43 -24.87 24.31
N SER A 159 -1.55 -24.32 23.45
CA SER A 159 -0.19 -23.93 23.86
C SER A 159 -0.18 -22.87 24.96
N LEU A 160 -1.17 -21.97 24.96
CA LEU A 160 -1.31 -20.90 25.96
C LEU A 160 -2.20 -21.27 27.16
N HIS A 161 -2.68 -22.53 27.24
CA HIS A 161 -3.59 -22.98 28.29
C HIS A 161 -4.82 -22.07 28.48
N ILE A 162 -5.31 -21.47 27.40
CA ILE A 162 -6.50 -20.62 27.42
C ILE A 162 -7.72 -21.52 27.24
N HIS A 163 -8.42 -21.77 28.35
CA HIS A 163 -9.68 -22.50 28.38
C HIS A 163 -10.87 -21.57 28.13
N ASP A 164 -11.98 -22.10 27.62
CA ASP A 164 -13.26 -21.40 27.41
C ASP A 164 -13.25 -20.23 26.41
N ALA A 165 -12.17 -20.07 25.65
CA ALA A 165 -12.14 -19.15 24.52
C ALA A 165 -12.77 -19.80 23.30
N THR A 166 -13.96 -19.34 22.89
CA THR A 166 -14.46 -19.59 21.54
C THR A 166 -13.97 -18.43 20.68
N PRO A 167 -12.98 -18.63 19.81
CA PRO A 167 -12.50 -17.53 18.99
C PRO A 167 -13.63 -17.11 18.04
N PRO A 168 -14.07 -15.82 18.03
CA PRO A 168 -14.99 -15.33 17.02
C PRO A 168 -14.20 -15.22 15.70
N LEU A 169 -14.05 -16.34 15.00
CA LEU A 169 -13.34 -16.38 13.73
C LEU A 169 -14.29 -15.95 12.63
N GLN A 170 -14.42 -14.64 12.48
CA GLN A 170 -15.02 -14.08 11.29
C GLN A 170 -13.99 -14.10 10.16
N VAL A 171 -13.89 -15.23 9.48
CA VAL A 171 -13.09 -15.38 8.26
C VAL A 171 -13.92 -15.09 7.00
N GLN A 172 -15.24 -14.94 7.13
CA GLN A 172 -16.16 -14.75 6.01
C GLN A 172 -15.80 -13.53 5.17
N ASP A 173 -15.36 -12.44 5.81
CA ASP A 173 -14.91 -11.25 5.10
C ASP A 173 -13.69 -11.54 4.22
N PHE A 174 -12.75 -12.36 4.69
CA PHE A 174 -11.58 -12.77 3.91
C PHE A 174 -11.95 -13.72 2.79
N ASP A 175 -12.88 -14.65 3.03
CA ASP A 175 -13.37 -15.55 1.98
C ASP A 175 -14.12 -14.77 0.88
N LEU A 176 -14.88 -13.74 1.26
CA LEU A 176 -15.54 -12.87 0.31
C LEU A 176 -14.53 -12.10 -0.54
N LEU A 177 -13.47 -11.56 0.07
CA LEU A 177 -12.40 -10.89 -0.67
C LEU A 177 -11.64 -11.84 -1.61
N ASP A 178 -11.34 -13.05 -1.13
CA ASP A 178 -10.73 -14.11 -1.94
C ASP A 178 -11.63 -14.46 -3.14
N PHE A 179 -12.92 -14.68 -2.88
CA PHE A 179 -13.91 -14.94 -3.92
C PHE A 179 -13.97 -13.82 -4.94
N LYS A 180 -14.11 -12.56 -4.50
CA LYS A 180 -14.18 -11.40 -5.40
C LYS A 180 -12.91 -11.26 -6.25
N LEU A 181 -11.72 -11.43 -5.69
CA LEU A 181 -10.46 -11.37 -6.46
C LEU A 181 -10.39 -12.39 -7.57
N GLN A 182 -10.98 -13.58 -7.36
CA GLN A 182 -10.96 -14.65 -8.35
C GLN A 182 -12.07 -14.53 -9.41
N HIS A 183 -13.19 -13.85 -9.09
CA HIS A 183 -14.40 -13.85 -9.92
C HIS A 183 -14.76 -12.47 -10.52
N CYS A 184 -14.13 -11.37 -10.09
CA CYS A 184 -14.34 -10.07 -10.73
C CYS A 184 -13.66 -10.05 -12.11
N HIS A 185 -14.45 -9.80 -13.15
CA HIS A 185 -13.97 -9.78 -14.54
C HIS A 185 -13.96 -8.38 -15.15
N GLU A 186 -14.86 -7.48 -14.71
CA GLU A 186 -14.87 -6.10 -15.16
C GLU A 186 -13.63 -5.37 -14.65
N GLU A 187 -12.88 -4.76 -15.55
CA GLU A 187 -11.56 -4.21 -15.26
C GLU A 187 -11.62 -2.69 -15.08
N VAL A 188 -10.84 -2.18 -14.13
CA VAL A 188 -10.50 -0.76 -14.01
C VAL A 188 -8.98 -0.60 -14.09
N VAL A 189 -8.53 0.20 -15.06
CA VAL A 189 -7.11 0.43 -15.32
C VAL A 189 -6.70 1.75 -14.68
N ILE A 190 -5.84 1.68 -13.66
CA ILE A 190 -5.33 2.87 -12.97
C ILE A 190 -3.86 3.09 -13.30
N GLY A 191 -3.55 4.28 -13.81
CA GLY A 191 -2.18 4.74 -14.06
C GLY A 191 -1.56 5.30 -12.79
N ILE A 192 -0.47 4.70 -12.32
CA ILE A 192 0.34 5.26 -11.23
C ILE A 192 1.58 5.92 -11.84
N VAL A 193 1.64 7.25 -11.75
CA VAL A 193 2.77 8.04 -12.27
C VAL A 193 3.76 8.28 -11.13
N GLY A 194 4.88 7.56 -11.14
CA GLY A 194 5.81 7.50 -10.01
C GLY A 194 7.28 7.56 -10.41
N LYS A 195 8.15 7.41 -9.41
CA LYS A 195 9.64 7.44 -9.55
C LYS A 195 10.30 6.06 -9.49
N TYR A 196 9.52 5.04 -9.17
CA TYR A 196 10.04 3.71 -8.83
C TYR A 196 9.14 2.63 -9.43
N THR A 197 8.79 2.78 -10.70
CA THR A 197 7.85 1.87 -11.37
C THR A 197 8.33 0.41 -11.42
N GLY A 198 9.66 0.20 -11.41
CA GLY A 198 10.26 -1.14 -11.33
C GLY A 198 10.33 -1.76 -9.93
N LEU A 199 10.00 -1.02 -8.87
CA LEU A 199 10.04 -1.49 -7.48
C LEU A 199 8.63 -1.44 -6.87
N SER A 200 7.82 -2.46 -7.17
CA SER A 200 6.42 -2.57 -6.73
C SER A 200 6.23 -2.42 -5.22
N ASP A 201 7.22 -2.85 -4.42
CA ASP A 201 7.20 -2.74 -2.95
C ASP A 201 7.15 -1.29 -2.45
N SER A 202 7.68 -0.34 -3.22
CA SER A 202 7.68 1.09 -2.85
C SER A 202 6.27 1.67 -2.72
N TYR A 203 5.29 1.03 -3.36
CA TYR A 203 3.91 1.48 -3.44
C TYR A 203 2.91 0.45 -2.87
N ILE A 204 3.39 -0.52 -2.07
CA ILE A 204 2.55 -1.63 -1.57
C ILE A 204 1.29 -1.17 -0.81
N SER A 205 1.37 -0.07 -0.07
CA SER A 205 0.21 0.50 0.64
C SER A 205 -0.83 1.06 -0.33
N LEU A 206 -0.40 1.68 -1.42
CA LEU A 206 -1.29 2.20 -2.46
C LEU A 206 -1.96 1.06 -3.23
N THR A 207 -1.17 0.07 -3.65
CA THR A 207 -1.69 -1.12 -4.34
C THR A 207 -2.75 -1.82 -3.51
N LYS A 208 -2.52 -1.98 -2.19
CA LYS A 208 -3.50 -2.55 -1.27
C LYS A 208 -4.76 -1.70 -1.16
N ALA A 209 -4.62 -0.38 -0.97
CA ALA A 209 -5.76 0.53 -0.85
C ALA A 209 -6.63 0.56 -2.12
N LEU A 210 -6.00 0.61 -3.30
CA LEU A 210 -6.68 0.52 -4.60
C LEU A 210 -7.35 -0.83 -4.78
N THR A 211 -6.69 -1.93 -4.40
CA THR A 211 -7.25 -3.28 -4.54
C THR A 211 -8.51 -3.41 -3.69
N THR A 212 -8.48 -2.98 -2.43
CA THR A 212 -9.67 -3.02 -1.56
C THR A 212 -10.80 -2.15 -2.10
N ALA A 213 -10.47 -0.97 -2.63
CA ALA A 213 -11.46 -0.07 -3.23
C ALA A 213 -12.09 -0.65 -4.51
N ALA A 214 -11.29 -1.28 -5.38
CA ALA A 214 -11.79 -1.97 -6.58
C ALA A 214 -12.71 -3.14 -6.23
N LEU A 215 -12.33 -3.97 -5.26
CA LEU A 215 -13.17 -5.08 -4.78
C LEU A 215 -14.47 -4.61 -4.14
N ALA A 216 -14.49 -3.42 -3.55
CA ALA A 216 -15.72 -2.81 -3.02
C ALA A 216 -16.67 -2.36 -4.13
N CYS A 217 -16.14 -2.07 -5.32
CA CYS A 217 -16.91 -1.75 -6.52
C CYS A 217 -17.14 -2.96 -7.44
N ASP A 218 -16.77 -4.18 -7.01
CA ASP A 218 -16.83 -5.41 -7.83
C ASP A 218 -16.00 -5.33 -9.14
N LEU A 219 -14.90 -4.58 -9.10
CA LEU A 219 -13.97 -4.39 -10.20
C LEU A 219 -12.65 -5.12 -9.96
N LYS A 220 -12.08 -5.64 -11.04
CA LYS A 220 -10.70 -6.13 -11.12
C LYS A 220 -9.76 -4.95 -11.36
N LEU A 221 -8.86 -4.70 -10.42
CA LEU A 221 -7.85 -3.66 -10.55
C LEU A 221 -6.70 -4.11 -11.47
N THR A 222 -6.38 -3.27 -12.45
CA THR A 222 -5.15 -3.38 -13.22
C THR A 222 -4.34 -2.09 -13.09
N LEU A 223 -3.09 -2.24 -12.65
CA LEU A 223 -2.19 -1.11 -12.43
C LEU A 223 -1.24 -0.95 -13.61
N MET A 224 -1.25 0.24 -14.19
CA MET A 224 -0.30 0.65 -15.21
C MET A 224 0.74 1.57 -14.59
N TRP A 225 1.98 1.10 -14.52
CA TRP A 225 3.08 1.86 -13.94
C TRP A 225 3.71 2.75 -15.00
N ILE A 226 3.77 4.06 -14.73
CA ILE A 226 4.29 5.07 -15.65
C ILE A 226 5.42 5.82 -14.96
N GLU A 227 6.63 5.72 -15.51
CA GLU A 227 7.79 6.39 -14.94
C GLU A 227 7.69 7.88 -15.28
N SER A 228 7.65 8.73 -14.25
CA SER A 228 7.44 10.16 -14.43
C SER A 228 8.49 10.82 -15.34
N THR A 229 9.75 10.38 -15.31
CA THR A 229 10.80 10.92 -16.19
C THR A 229 10.57 10.59 -17.66
N ASP A 230 9.85 9.51 -17.97
CA ASP A 230 9.57 9.13 -19.37
C ASP A 230 8.47 10.00 -19.99
N LEU A 231 7.75 10.80 -19.19
CA LEU A 231 6.77 11.78 -19.68
C LEU A 231 7.40 13.14 -20.03
N GLU A 232 8.64 13.38 -19.61
CA GLU A 232 9.34 14.64 -19.85
C GLU A 232 9.82 14.71 -21.31
N SER A 233 9.82 15.92 -21.89
CA SER A 233 10.39 16.15 -23.22
C SER A 233 11.87 15.77 -23.21
N LEU A 234 12.30 14.96 -24.17
CA LEU A 234 13.71 14.65 -24.35
C LEU A 234 14.50 15.96 -24.52
N PRO A 235 15.69 16.09 -23.90
CA PRO A 235 16.58 17.18 -24.28
C PRO A 235 16.85 17.06 -25.78
N ILE A 236 16.55 18.12 -26.52
CA ILE A 236 17.00 18.26 -27.90
C ILE A 236 18.51 18.19 -27.82
N VAL A 237 19.09 17.04 -28.21
CA VAL A 237 20.53 16.97 -28.44
C VAL A 237 20.78 17.97 -29.57
N PRO A 238 21.60 19.03 -29.37
CA PRO A 238 22.01 19.87 -30.47
C PRO A 238 22.77 18.96 -31.43
N THR A 239 22.18 18.65 -32.58
CA THR A 239 22.97 18.23 -33.73
C THR A 239 23.75 19.45 -34.14
N ASP A 240 25.07 19.42 -33.93
CA ASP A 240 25.99 20.36 -34.56
C ASP A 240 25.67 20.39 -36.06
N GLY A 241 25.28 21.56 -36.57
CA GLY A 241 25.09 21.78 -38.00
C GLY A 241 23.77 22.46 -38.34
N ASP A 242 23.85 23.77 -38.46
CA ASP A 242 22.90 24.63 -39.17
C ASP A 242 22.42 24.01 -40.49
N LEU A 243 21.11 24.08 -40.75
CA LEU A 243 20.51 24.93 -41.77
C LEU A 243 19.03 24.59 -41.93
N ILE A 244 18.21 25.61 -41.67
CA ILE A 244 16.81 25.67 -42.10
C ILE A 244 16.81 25.70 -43.63
N THR A 245 16.19 24.72 -44.29
CA THR A 245 15.56 24.93 -45.59
C THR A 245 14.22 24.18 -45.70
N ASP A 246 13.22 24.97 -46.07
CA ASP A 246 11.85 24.68 -46.50
C ASP A 246 11.76 23.54 -47.55
N PRO A 247 10.85 22.56 -47.40
CA PRO A 247 10.65 21.51 -48.40
C PRO A 247 9.74 22.00 -49.53
N SER A 248 10.26 22.88 -50.38
CA SER A 248 9.63 23.16 -51.68
C SER A 248 10.61 23.76 -52.70
N LYS A 249 11.37 22.89 -53.41
CA LYS A 249 11.79 23.05 -54.83
C LYS A 249 12.76 21.94 -55.31
N GLU A 250 12.34 21.26 -56.37
CA GLU A 250 13.07 20.87 -57.61
C GLU A 250 14.49 20.29 -57.52
N LEU A 251 14.67 19.00 -57.88
CA LEU A 251 15.15 18.50 -59.20
C LEU A 251 16.60 18.89 -59.52
N THR A 252 17.52 17.90 -59.54
CA THR A 252 18.10 17.28 -60.75
C THR A 252 19.28 16.35 -60.44
N ASN A 253 19.27 15.20 -61.10
CA ASN A 253 20.37 14.32 -61.56
C ASN A 253 21.83 14.67 -61.19
N GLU A 254 22.58 13.69 -60.68
CA GLU A 254 23.62 12.93 -61.42
C GLU A 254 24.49 12.08 -60.46
N HIS A 255 24.71 10.83 -60.87
CA HIS A 255 25.75 9.89 -60.40
C HIS A 255 27.10 10.23 -61.10
N PRO A 256 28.27 9.56 -60.88
CA PRO A 256 28.59 8.39 -60.06
C PRO A 256 29.99 8.42 -59.33
N GLU A 257 30.29 7.31 -58.61
CA GLU A 257 31.64 6.69 -58.41
C GLU A 257 32.71 7.47 -57.58
N LYS A 258 33.49 6.86 -56.67
CA LYS A 258 34.23 5.59 -56.79
C LYS A 258 34.93 5.23 -55.45
N THR A 259 34.93 3.92 -55.16
CA THR A 259 35.98 3.10 -54.50
C THR A 259 36.63 3.54 -53.18
N LYS A 260 36.58 2.66 -52.16
CA LYS A 260 37.69 1.71 -51.89
C LYS A 260 37.31 0.62 -50.87
N GLU A 261 37.78 -0.58 -51.22
CA GLU A 261 37.73 -1.86 -50.54
C GLU A 261 38.43 -1.85 -49.17
N ILE A 262 38.08 -2.80 -48.28
CA ILE A 262 38.92 -3.98 -47.96
C ILE A 262 38.27 -4.84 -46.84
N SER A 263 38.05 -6.11 -47.20
CA SER A 263 38.19 -7.36 -46.42
C SER A 263 37.41 -7.53 -45.11
N SER A 264 36.34 -8.33 -45.07
CA SER A 264 36.29 -9.81 -45.07
C SER A 264 36.74 -10.47 -43.74
N LYS A 265 35.76 -11.09 -43.05
CA LYS A 265 35.82 -12.48 -42.56
C LYS A 265 34.45 -12.92 -42.01
N THR A 266 33.90 -13.93 -42.67
CA THR A 266 32.64 -14.63 -42.40
C THR A 266 32.84 -15.84 -41.51
N LYS A 267 31.84 -16.17 -40.69
CA LYS A 267 31.23 -17.49 -40.36
C LYS A 267 30.51 -17.37 -39.01
N GLU A 268 29.17 -17.28 -38.97
CA GLU A 268 28.22 -18.43 -38.95
C GLU A 268 28.59 -19.40 -37.81
N GLU A 269 27.79 -19.65 -36.77
CA GLU A 269 26.34 -19.89 -36.69
C GLU A 269 25.79 -19.57 -35.28
N SER A 270 24.54 -19.11 -35.19
CA SER A 270 23.44 -19.65 -34.34
C SER A 270 22.36 -18.57 -34.18
N GLU A 271 21.35 -18.67 -35.04
CA GLU A 271 20.03 -18.13 -34.81
C GLU A 271 19.42 -18.87 -33.62
N GLU A 272 19.18 -18.16 -32.52
CA GLU A 272 17.98 -18.23 -31.66
C GLU A 272 18.25 -17.43 -30.38
N ASN A 273 17.30 -16.56 -30.03
CA ASN A 273 17.27 -15.67 -28.85
C ASN A 273 18.03 -14.32 -28.97
N LYS A 274 17.53 -13.45 -29.84
CA LYS A 274 17.59 -11.99 -29.60
C LYS A 274 16.26 -11.55 -29.01
N GLU A 275 16.12 -11.61 -27.68
CA GLU A 275 15.14 -10.76 -27.00
C GLU A 275 15.59 -9.31 -27.18
N GLU A 276 14.70 -8.52 -27.78
CA GLU A 276 14.83 -7.08 -28.02
C GLU A 276 15.11 -6.33 -26.71
N ASN A 277 16.38 -6.00 -26.48
CA ASN A 277 16.80 -5.14 -25.38
C ASN A 277 17.65 -4.00 -25.91
N ASP A 278 16.99 -3.04 -26.59
CA ASP A 278 17.40 -1.63 -26.59
C ASP A 278 16.24 -0.73 -27.04
N ASN A 279 15.32 -0.39 -26.12
CA ASN A 279 14.24 0.55 -26.42
C ASN A 279 14.71 1.99 -26.13
N GLY A 280 15.11 2.70 -27.19
CA GLY A 280 15.67 4.06 -27.09
C GLY A 280 14.73 5.09 -26.42
N PRO A 281 15.25 6.27 -26.01
CA PRO A 281 14.50 7.28 -25.23
C PRO A 281 13.16 7.71 -25.84
N LEU A 282 13.09 7.83 -27.18
CA LEU A 282 11.86 8.18 -27.92
C LEU A 282 10.77 7.12 -27.77
N GLN A 283 11.14 5.84 -27.77
CA GLN A 283 10.17 4.75 -27.62
C GLN A 283 9.62 4.69 -26.19
N LYS A 284 10.47 4.94 -25.18
CA LYS A 284 10.03 5.06 -23.78
C LYS A 284 9.04 6.19 -23.60
N TYR A 285 9.35 7.36 -24.17
CA TYR A 285 8.45 8.52 -24.17
C TYR A 285 7.09 8.20 -24.82
N ALA A 286 7.11 7.68 -26.05
CA ALA A 286 5.87 7.33 -26.76
C ALA A 286 5.05 6.27 -26.02
N ARG A 287 5.71 5.28 -25.41
CA ARG A 287 5.06 4.24 -24.61
C ARG A 287 4.45 4.81 -23.32
N ALA A 288 5.14 5.71 -22.64
CA ALA A 288 4.66 6.33 -21.41
C ALA A 288 3.39 7.15 -21.66
N TRP A 289 3.37 7.98 -22.71
CA TRP A 289 2.18 8.74 -23.09
C TRP A 289 1.03 7.86 -23.55
N LYS A 290 1.28 6.86 -24.40
CA LYS A 290 0.26 5.88 -24.80
C LYS A 290 -0.34 5.14 -23.60
N SER A 291 0.51 4.83 -22.62
CA SER A 291 0.07 4.22 -21.36
C SER A 291 -0.85 5.17 -20.59
N LEU A 292 -0.43 6.42 -20.37
CA LEU A 292 -1.20 7.45 -19.67
C LEU A 292 -2.56 7.74 -20.32
N GLU A 293 -2.64 7.73 -21.65
CA GLU A 293 -3.91 7.94 -22.38
C GLU A 293 -4.89 6.78 -22.19
N SER A 294 -4.36 5.55 -22.08
CA SER A 294 -5.15 4.31 -22.04
C SER A 294 -5.81 4.02 -20.69
N VAL A 295 -5.38 4.66 -19.60
CA VAL A 295 -5.91 4.38 -18.25
C VAL A 295 -7.24 5.07 -17.99
N ASP A 296 -8.05 4.50 -17.11
CA ASP A 296 -9.35 5.04 -16.71
C ASP A 296 -9.23 6.12 -15.62
N GLY A 297 -8.17 6.08 -14.80
CA GLY A 297 -7.86 7.08 -13.78
C GLY A 297 -6.36 7.22 -13.53
N ILE A 298 -5.94 8.41 -13.10
CA ILE A 298 -4.53 8.76 -12.87
C ILE A 298 -4.28 9.04 -11.39
N LEU A 299 -3.34 8.32 -10.79
CA LEU A 299 -2.90 8.53 -9.40
C LEU A 299 -1.44 9.00 -9.37
N ILE A 300 -1.19 10.07 -8.63
CA ILE A 300 0.17 10.56 -8.35
C ILE A 300 0.46 10.43 -6.86
N PRO A 301 1.39 9.54 -6.48
CA PRO A 301 1.67 9.25 -5.09
C PRO A 301 2.57 10.32 -4.45
N GLY A 302 2.81 10.16 -3.15
CA GLY A 302 3.84 10.89 -2.45
C GLY A 302 5.24 10.62 -3.01
N GLY A 303 6.17 11.54 -2.80
CA GLY A 303 7.55 11.41 -3.23
C GLY A 303 8.43 12.46 -2.57
N PHE A 304 9.70 12.47 -2.94
CA PHE A 304 10.68 13.44 -2.47
C PHE A 304 11.71 13.72 -3.57
N GLY A 305 12.28 14.93 -3.53
CA GLY A 305 13.24 15.39 -4.53
C GLY A 305 12.61 15.86 -5.84
N ASP A 306 13.47 16.38 -6.70
CA ASP A 306 13.20 17.12 -7.95
C ASP A 306 12.98 16.24 -9.19
N ARG A 307 13.54 15.02 -9.20
CA ARG A 307 13.43 14.09 -10.34
C ARG A 307 11.99 13.72 -10.66
N GLY A 308 11.60 13.85 -11.93
CA GLY A 308 10.29 13.42 -12.42
C GLY A 308 9.15 14.37 -12.01
N ILE A 309 9.46 15.58 -11.50
CA ILE A 309 8.44 16.54 -11.09
C ILE A 309 7.72 17.11 -12.31
N GLU A 310 8.44 17.46 -13.37
CA GLU A 310 7.83 18.02 -14.58
C GLU A 310 6.95 16.96 -15.29
N GLY A 311 7.39 15.71 -15.35
CA GLY A 311 6.54 14.63 -15.88
C GLY A 311 5.25 14.40 -15.08
N LYS A 312 5.27 14.58 -13.75
CA LYS A 312 4.05 14.54 -12.93
C LYS A 312 3.14 15.73 -13.22
N ILE A 313 3.70 16.93 -13.36
CA ILE A 313 2.93 18.15 -13.71
C ILE A 313 2.23 17.95 -15.05
N LEU A 314 2.93 17.41 -16.06
CA LEU A 314 2.35 17.07 -17.36
C LEU A 314 1.21 16.03 -17.26
N ALA A 315 1.38 15.00 -16.42
CA ALA A 315 0.32 14.02 -16.19
C ALA A 315 -0.93 14.63 -15.52
N ILE A 316 -0.74 15.59 -14.60
CA ILE A 316 -1.85 16.29 -13.92
C ILE A 316 -2.58 17.19 -14.91
N GLU A 317 -1.83 17.93 -15.73
CA GLU A 317 -2.41 18.74 -16.80
C GLU A 317 -3.23 17.88 -17.75
N TYR A 318 -2.68 16.73 -18.18
CA TYR A 318 -3.40 15.77 -19.01
C TYR A 318 -4.70 15.32 -18.34
N ALA A 319 -4.63 14.94 -17.06
CA ALA A 319 -5.82 14.52 -16.32
C ALA A 319 -6.90 15.61 -16.28
N ARG A 320 -6.51 16.85 -15.95
CA ARG A 320 -7.39 18.01 -15.87
C ARG A 320 -8.03 18.35 -17.22
N THR A 321 -7.24 18.38 -18.29
CA THR A 321 -7.69 18.82 -19.62
C THR A 321 -8.56 17.77 -20.32
N HIS A 322 -8.28 16.48 -20.10
CA HIS A 322 -9.02 15.37 -20.69
C HIS A 322 -10.13 14.83 -19.77
N LYS A 323 -10.35 15.48 -18.60
CA LYS A 323 -11.33 15.08 -17.59
C LYS A 323 -11.15 13.64 -17.11
N LYS A 324 -9.91 13.15 -17.05
CA LYS A 324 -9.61 11.83 -16.49
C LYS A 324 -9.61 11.93 -14.96
N PRO A 325 -10.35 11.08 -14.24
CA PRO A 325 -10.31 11.01 -12.79
C PRO A 325 -8.87 11.08 -12.26
N PHE A 326 -8.64 11.99 -11.32
CA PHE A 326 -7.32 12.29 -10.79
C PHE A 326 -7.30 12.17 -9.27
N PHE A 327 -6.28 11.47 -8.76
CA PHE A 327 -6.00 11.40 -7.33
C PHE A 327 -4.53 11.73 -7.01
N GLY A 328 -4.29 12.89 -6.40
CA GLY A 328 -2.98 13.30 -5.89
C GLY A 328 -2.79 13.03 -4.39
N ILE A 329 -1.66 12.44 -3.99
CA ILE A 329 -1.33 12.18 -2.58
C ILE A 329 -0.03 12.87 -2.22
N CYS A 330 -0.03 13.66 -1.15
CA CYS A 330 1.13 14.38 -0.60
C CYS A 330 1.80 15.23 -1.69
N LEU A 331 2.91 14.76 -2.27
CA LEU A 331 3.57 15.39 -3.42
C LEU A 331 2.62 15.58 -4.61
N GLY A 332 1.70 14.65 -4.87
CA GLY A 332 0.72 14.77 -5.95
C GLY A 332 -0.17 16.01 -5.80
N MET A 333 -0.55 16.38 -4.58
CA MET A 333 -1.29 17.62 -4.31
C MET A 333 -0.42 18.86 -4.55
N GLN A 334 0.85 18.82 -4.15
CA GLN A 334 1.77 19.95 -4.37
C GLN A 334 2.00 20.19 -5.88
N CYS A 335 2.22 19.12 -6.65
CA CYS A 335 2.35 19.20 -8.11
C CYS A 335 1.06 19.71 -8.76
N ALA A 336 -0.12 19.36 -8.25
CA ALA A 336 -1.39 19.86 -8.77
C ALA A 336 -1.57 21.37 -8.58
N VAL A 337 -1.17 21.89 -7.41
CA VAL A 337 -1.16 23.33 -7.16
C VAL A 337 -0.16 24.05 -8.07
N ILE A 338 1.02 23.47 -8.30
CA ILE A 338 2.02 24.03 -9.22
C ILE A 338 1.48 24.06 -10.66
N GLU A 339 0.92 22.96 -11.16
CA GLU A 339 0.32 22.88 -12.49
C GLU A 339 -0.75 23.96 -12.69
N TYR A 340 -1.69 24.05 -11.75
CA TYR A 340 -2.80 25.00 -11.83
C TYR A 340 -2.32 26.46 -11.79
N ALA A 341 -1.33 26.75 -10.94
CA ALA A 341 -0.72 28.08 -10.88
C ALA A 341 -0.05 28.46 -12.21
N ARG A 342 0.71 27.54 -12.82
CA ARG A 342 1.40 27.78 -14.09
C ARG A 342 0.43 27.98 -15.25
N HIS A 343 -0.55 27.10 -15.40
CA HIS A 343 -1.35 27.00 -16.62
C HIS A 343 -2.69 27.73 -16.56
N ILE A 344 -3.27 27.91 -15.37
CA ILE A 344 -4.56 28.62 -15.22
C ILE A 344 -4.34 30.03 -14.66
N CYS A 345 -3.51 30.18 -13.63
CA CYS A 345 -3.26 31.50 -13.02
C CYS A 345 -2.17 32.31 -13.77
N ASN A 346 -1.60 31.76 -14.86
CA ASN A 346 -0.54 32.38 -15.66
C ASN A 346 0.72 32.74 -14.84
N LEU A 347 0.95 32.05 -13.72
CA LEU A 347 2.16 32.17 -12.91
C LEU A 347 3.23 31.23 -13.47
N LYS A 348 3.76 31.53 -14.66
CA LYS A 348 4.62 30.61 -15.46
C LYS A 348 5.79 29.99 -14.68
N ASN A 349 6.40 30.77 -13.77
CA ASN A 349 7.54 30.31 -12.97
C ASN A 349 7.11 29.68 -11.62
N ALA A 350 5.82 29.45 -11.38
CA ALA A 350 5.35 28.91 -10.11
C ALA A 350 6.00 27.56 -9.81
N ASN A 351 6.54 27.41 -8.61
CA ASN A 351 7.18 26.17 -8.18
C ASN A 351 7.15 26.01 -6.65
N SER A 352 7.57 24.84 -6.18
CA SER A 352 7.87 24.59 -4.78
C SER A 352 9.23 25.16 -4.41
N ALA A 353 9.33 25.73 -3.21
CA ALA A 353 10.61 26.09 -2.61
C ALA A 353 11.51 24.86 -2.34
N GLU A 354 10.99 23.63 -2.43
CA GLU A 354 11.79 22.39 -2.41
C GLU A 354 12.58 22.20 -3.70
N PHE A 355 11.95 22.43 -4.86
CA PHE A 355 12.52 22.08 -6.18
C PHE A 355 13.24 23.26 -6.81
N ASP A 356 12.68 24.46 -6.66
CA ASP A 356 13.28 25.71 -7.13
C ASP A 356 13.20 26.76 -6.01
N PRO A 357 14.24 26.87 -5.17
CA PRO A 357 14.30 27.90 -4.13
C PRO A 357 14.38 29.33 -4.69
N THR A 358 14.76 29.49 -5.96
CA THR A 358 15.00 30.81 -6.58
C THR A 358 13.76 31.39 -7.24
N THR A 359 12.72 30.58 -7.48
CA THR A 359 11.47 31.08 -8.07
C THR A 359 10.87 32.25 -7.29
N GLN A 360 10.34 33.23 -8.02
CA GLN A 360 9.57 34.34 -7.48
C GLN A 360 8.20 33.87 -6.97
N ASN A 361 7.58 32.90 -7.65
CA ASN A 361 6.23 32.42 -7.38
C ASN A 361 6.27 31.11 -6.58
N LYS A 362 6.69 31.20 -5.30
CA LYS A 362 6.75 30.04 -4.38
C LYS A 362 5.35 29.66 -3.90
N VAL A 363 4.62 28.89 -4.71
CA VAL A 363 3.25 28.45 -4.40
C VAL A 363 3.21 27.34 -3.35
N VAL A 364 4.33 26.64 -3.15
CA VAL A 364 4.53 25.66 -2.07
C VAL A 364 5.78 26.05 -1.28
N ILE A 365 5.67 26.09 0.05
CA ILE A 365 6.73 26.56 0.96
C ILE A 365 6.91 25.60 2.15
N CYS A 366 8.09 25.60 2.75
CA CYS A 366 8.35 24.85 3.97
C CYS A 366 7.66 25.54 5.15
N MET A 367 6.72 24.83 5.80
CA MET A 367 5.98 25.31 6.97
C MET A 367 6.03 24.22 8.06
N PRO A 368 7.16 24.09 8.78
CA PRO A 368 7.34 23.03 9.75
C PRO A 368 6.42 23.18 10.97
N ASP A 369 6.10 22.07 11.62
CA ASP A 369 5.43 22.09 12.92
C ASP A 369 6.42 22.58 13.99
N ILE A 370 5.98 23.53 14.81
CA ILE A 370 6.73 23.96 15.99
C ILE A 370 6.27 23.04 17.14
N SER A 371 7.21 22.25 17.66
CA SER A 371 6.95 21.40 18.82
C SER A 371 7.49 22.06 20.08
N SER A 372 6.74 21.98 21.18
CA SER A 372 7.26 22.33 22.51
C SER A 372 8.33 21.36 23.01
N SER A 373 8.40 20.14 22.46
CA SER A 373 9.33 19.08 22.86
C SER A 373 10.59 18.98 22.01
N HIS A 374 10.62 19.60 20.82
CA HIS A 374 11.76 19.55 19.91
C HIS A 374 12.14 20.96 19.47
N LEU A 375 13.40 21.33 19.68
CA LEU A 375 13.95 22.60 19.19
C LEU A 375 14.09 22.55 17.66
N GLY A 376 13.57 23.57 16.98
CA GLY A 376 13.61 23.72 15.53
C GLY A 376 12.31 23.30 14.83
N GLY A 377 12.28 23.45 13.50
CA GLY A 377 11.15 23.06 12.67
C GLY A 377 11.06 21.55 12.51
N THR A 378 9.98 20.94 13.01
CA THR A 378 9.73 19.51 12.87
C THR A 378 8.87 19.19 11.65
N MET A 379 8.98 17.96 11.14
CA MET A 379 8.11 17.46 10.07
C MET A 379 6.67 17.33 10.59
N ARG A 380 5.67 17.69 9.78
CA ARG A 380 4.27 17.40 10.09
C ARG A 380 4.08 15.89 10.02
N LEU A 381 3.88 15.26 11.18
CA LEU A 381 3.87 13.80 11.33
C LEU A 381 2.68 13.34 12.17
N GLY A 382 2.12 12.18 11.82
CA GLY A 382 1.11 11.50 12.63
C GLY A 382 -0.31 11.92 12.30
N ALA A 383 -1.26 11.54 13.16
CA ALA A 383 -2.68 11.84 12.95
C ALA A 383 -2.97 13.31 13.24
N LYS A 384 -3.56 14.02 12.27
CA LYS A 384 -4.00 15.41 12.39
C LYS A 384 -5.47 15.50 12.02
N THR A 385 -6.16 16.49 12.58
CA THR A 385 -7.55 16.80 12.25
C THR A 385 -7.60 17.63 10.96
N CYS A 386 -8.52 17.28 10.06
CA CYS A 386 -8.87 18.06 8.89
C CYS A 386 -10.36 18.43 8.94
N HIS A 387 -10.69 19.69 8.67
CA HIS A 387 -12.04 20.20 8.54
C HIS A 387 -12.44 20.30 7.07
N LEU A 388 -13.56 19.69 6.72
CA LEU A 388 -14.05 19.56 5.35
C LEU A 388 -15.25 20.49 5.09
N GLN A 389 -15.27 21.10 3.91
CA GLN A 389 -16.43 21.81 3.37
C GLN A 389 -17.53 20.80 2.96
N SER A 390 -18.79 21.10 3.27
CA SER A 390 -19.92 20.17 3.05
C SER A 390 -20.29 19.94 1.59
N ASP A 391 -19.92 20.85 0.70
CA ASP A 391 -20.19 20.85 -0.74
C ASP A 391 -18.99 20.36 -1.57
N SER A 392 -18.15 19.50 -0.99
CA SER A 392 -16.91 19.00 -1.60
C SER A 392 -16.98 17.52 -2.02
N ILE A 393 -16.03 17.09 -2.85
CA ILE A 393 -15.77 15.66 -3.13
C ILE A 393 -15.25 14.98 -1.85
N ALA A 394 -14.45 15.68 -1.04
CA ALA A 394 -14.01 15.17 0.27
C ALA A 394 -15.21 14.79 1.15
N TYR A 395 -16.21 15.65 1.27
CA TYR A 395 -17.41 15.34 2.04
C TYR A 395 -18.20 14.18 1.44
N ASP A 396 -18.33 14.10 0.12
CA ASP A 396 -18.97 12.95 -0.53
C ASP A 396 -18.27 11.64 -0.20
N CYS A 397 -16.94 11.63 -0.19
CA CYS A 397 -16.15 10.45 0.16
C CYS A 397 -16.32 10.10 1.66
N TYR A 398 -16.07 11.06 2.55
CA TYR A 398 -15.96 10.79 4.00
C TYR A 398 -17.29 10.81 4.75
N GLN A 399 -18.32 11.47 4.21
CA GLN A 399 -19.62 11.71 4.85
C GLN A 399 -19.47 12.34 6.26
N SER A 400 -18.47 13.21 6.42
CA SER A 400 -18.15 13.90 7.67
C SER A 400 -17.51 15.25 7.39
N THR A 401 -17.80 16.27 8.20
CA THR A 401 -17.13 17.58 8.13
C THR A 401 -15.82 17.64 8.92
N LYS A 402 -15.51 16.58 9.68
CA LYS A 402 -14.29 16.48 10.47
C LYS A 402 -13.70 15.08 10.31
N ILE A 403 -12.49 15.01 9.79
CA ILE A 403 -11.73 13.77 9.64
C ILE A 403 -10.43 13.85 10.41
N SER A 404 -9.80 12.70 10.63
CA SER A 404 -8.44 12.62 11.11
C SER A 404 -7.65 11.81 10.10
N GLU A 405 -6.48 12.27 9.66
CA GLU A 405 -5.64 11.54 8.71
C GLU A 405 -4.16 11.63 9.06
N ARG A 406 -3.35 10.72 8.50
CA ARG A 406 -1.91 10.63 8.83
C ARG A 406 -1.07 11.45 7.85
N HIS A 407 -0.24 12.33 8.39
CA HIS A 407 0.69 13.16 7.63
C HIS A 407 2.14 12.67 7.79
N ARG A 408 2.94 12.94 6.76
CA ARG A 408 4.41 12.81 6.77
C ARG A 408 5.01 13.70 5.69
N HIS A 409 5.06 15.00 5.94
CA HIS A 409 5.59 15.98 4.98
C HIS A 409 6.07 17.26 5.68
N ARG A 410 6.71 18.16 4.92
CA ARG A 410 7.29 19.43 5.43
C ARG A 410 6.81 20.68 4.70
N TYR A 411 6.26 20.51 3.51
CA TYR A 411 5.92 21.59 2.61
C TYR A 411 4.40 21.71 2.49
N GLU A 412 3.91 22.93 2.58
CA GLU A 412 2.50 23.29 2.54
C GLU A 412 2.26 24.27 1.38
N VAL A 413 0.99 24.39 0.97
CA VAL A 413 0.59 25.45 0.04
C VAL A 413 0.79 26.80 0.72
N ASN A 414 1.44 27.73 0.02
CA ASN A 414 1.70 29.06 0.55
C ASN A 414 0.38 29.84 0.70
N PRO A 415 -0.02 30.24 1.94
CA PRO A 415 -1.29 30.91 2.19
C PRO A 415 -1.51 32.20 1.37
N LYS A 416 -0.42 32.84 0.91
CA LYS A 416 -0.47 34.05 0.08
C LYS A 416 -1.15 33.83 -1.28
N PHE A 417 -1.01 32.64 -1.86
CA PHE A 417 -1.56 32.31 -3.19
C PHE A 417 -2.95 31.66 -3.12
N VAL A 418 -3.43 31.27 -1.93
CA VAL A 418 -4.68 30.52 -1.76
C VAL A 418 -5.87 31.28 -2.36
N LYS A 419 -6.02 32.57 -2.03
CA LYS A 419 -7.14 33.38 -2.55
C LYS A 419 -7.11 33.52 -4.08
N GLU A 420 -5.92 33.66 -4.66
CA GLU A 420 -5.74 33.77 -6.11
C GLU A 420 -6.14 32.46 -6.79
N LEU A 421 -5.65 31.33 -6.29
CA LEU A 421 -5.99 29.99 -6.79
C LEU A 421 -7.50 29.69 -6.67
N GLU A 422 -8.12 30.01 -5.53
CA GLU A 422 -9.58 29.86 -5.32
C GLU A 422 -10.38 30.72 -6.29
N SER A 423 -9.95 31.97 -6.54
CA SER A 423 -10.63 32.88 -7.48
C SER A 423 -10.62 32.37 -8.92
N GLN A 424 -9.61 31.57 -9.28
CA GLN A 424 -9.50 30.91 -10.59
C GLN A 424 -10.18 29.54 -10.64
N GLY A 425 -10.72 29.05 -9.52
CA GLY A 425 -11.55 27.84 -9.44
C GLY A 425 -10.90 26.59 -8.85
N LEU A 426 -9.67 26.69 -8.31
CA LEU A 426 -9.06 25.59 -7.55
C LEU A 426 -9.50 25.67 -6.08
N LEU A 427 -10.31 24.72 -5.62
CA LEU A 427 -10.94 24.79 -4.31
C LEU A 427 -10.08 24.12 -3.24
N PHE A 428 -9.90 24.79 -2.09
CA PHE A 428 -9.29 24.19 -0.90
C PHE A 428 -10.37 23.77 0.10
N THR A 429 -10.88 22.55 -0.10
CA THR A 429 -12.06 22.03 0.60
C THR A 429 -11.74 21.41 1.96
N GLY A 430 -10.47 21.08 2.21
CA GLY A 430 -9.98 20.53 3.48
C GLY A 430 -8.90 21.42 4.08
N LYS A 431 -9.07 21.83 5.34
CA LYS A 431 -8.15 22.72 6.06
C LYS A 431 -7.81 22.16 7.44
N ASP A 432 -6.64 22.51 7.96
CA ASP A 432 -6.27 22.15 9.32
C ASP A 432 -7.10 22.92 10.37
N GLU A 433 -6.90 22.64 11.66
CA GLU A 433 -7.67 23.29 12.75
C GLU A 433 -7.45 24.81 12.80
N SER A 434 -6.30 25.31 12.34
CA SER A 434 -6.02 26.75 12.29
C SER A 434 -6.64 27.44 11.08
N GLY A 435 -6.95 26.68 10.02
CA GLY A 435 -7.36 27.18 8.72
C GLY A 435 -6.22 27.77 7.90
N GLU A 436 -4.98 27.74 8.39
CA GLU A 436 -3.80 28.26 7.70
C GLU A 436 -3.29 27.27 6.64
N ARG A 437 -3.40 25.96 6.91
CA ARG A 437 -2.85 24.92 6.03
C ARG A 437 -3.96 24.26 5.25
N MET A 438 -3.79 24.24 3.94
CA MET A 438 -4.70 23.59 3.02
C MET A 438 -4.31 22.13 2.87
N GLU A 439 -5.20 21.21 3.22
CA GLU A 439 -4.93 19.78 3.27
C GLU A 439 -5.60 19.00 2.12
N ILE A 440 -6.61 19.58 1.47
CA ILE A 440 -7.28 18.99 0.30
C ILE A 440 -7.50 20.07 -0.76
N VAL A 441 -7.25 19.69 -2.02
CA VAL A 441 -7.48 20.47 -3.24
C VAL A 441 -8.40 19.70 -4.18
N GLU A 442 -9.38 20.39 -4.72
CA GLU A 442 -10.35 19.82 -5.66
C GLU A 442 -10.70 20.80 -6.78
N LEU A 443 -11.26 20.26 -7.88
CA LEU A 443 -12.00 21.06 -8.86
C LEU A 443 -13.51 20.89 -8.66
N PRO A 444 -14.31 21.90 -8.99
CA PRO A 444 -15.77 21.79 -8.97
C PRO A 444 -16.27 20.57 -9.77
N LYS A 445 -17.27 19.88 -9.23
CA LYS A 445 -17.83 18.62 -9.79
C LYS A 445 -18.43 18.82 -11.19
N ASP A 446 -18.90 20.02 -11.50
CA ASP A 446 -19.40 20.40 -12.82
C ASP A 446 -18.27 20.58 -13.86
N LYS A 447 -17.04 20.86 -13.41
CA LYS A 447 -15.88 21.04 -14.29
C LYS A 447 -15.13 19.74 -14.55
N HIS A 448 -15.03 18.87 -13.55
CA HIS A 448 -14.24 17.65 -13.62
C HIS A 448 -14.92 16.50 -12.85
N PRO A 449 -14.99 15.27 -13.41
CA PRO A 449 -15.74 14.17 -12.78
C PRO A 449 -15.21 13.81 -11.40
N PHE A 450 -13.89 13.70 -11.26
CA PHE A 450 -13.24 13.51 -9.96
C PHE A 450 -11.82 14.09 -10.02
N TYR A 451 -11.62 15.25 -9.42
CA TYR A 451 -10.30 15.84 -9.25
C TYR A 451 -10.08 16.05 -7.76
N PHE A 452 -9.32 15.17 -7.14
CA PHE A 452 -9.10 15.18 -5.70
C PHE A 452 -7.61 15.04 -5.42
N ALA A 453 -7.06 15.92 -4.59
CA ALA A 453 -5.69 15.78 -4.11
C ALA A 453 -5.61 16.14 -2.64
N CYS A 454 -4.85 15.36 -1.86
CA CYS A 454 -4.71 15.57 -0.42
C CYS A 454 -3.25 15.56 0.03
N GLN A 455 -2.96 16.26 1.13
CA GLN A 455 -1.63 16.30 1.74
C GLN A 455 -1.33 15.05 2.57
N PHE A 456 -2.34 14.49 3.24
CA PHE A 456 -2.19 13.30 4.06
C PHE A 456 -2.06 12.03 3.21
N HIS A 457 -1.78 10.90 3.89
CA HIS A 457 -1.65 9.57 3.31
C HIS A 457 -2.86 8.69 3.69
N PRO A 458 -3.96 8.74 2.92
CA PRO A 458 -5.19 8.01 3.25
C PRO A 458 -5.06 6.49 3.07
N GLU A 459 -4.01 6.01 2.40
CA GLU A 459 -3.72 4.59 2.22
C GLU A 459 -3.41 3.89 3.55
N PHE A 460 -2.87 4.60 4.55
CA PHE A 460 -2.52 4.01 5.85
C PHE A 460 -3.74 3.66 6.72
N LYS A 461 -4.92 4.15 6.35
CA LYS A 461 -6.19 3.78 7.02
C LYS A 461 -6.97 2.72 6.26
N SER A 462 -6.51 2.31 5.08
CA SER A 462 -7.07 1.14 4.39
C SER A 462 -6.79 -0.15 5.17
N GLY A 463 -7.69 -1.11 5.03
CA GLY A 463 -7.56 -2.47 5.53
C GLY A 463 -8.48 -3.40 4.75
N PRO A 464 -8.35 -4.72 4.92
CA PRO A 464 -9.11 -5.70 4.15
C PRO A 464 -10.63 -5.46 4.17
N THR A 465 -11.17 -5.10 5.34
CA THR A 465 -12.60 -4.86 5.56
C THR A 465 -12.95 -3.37 5.67
N ARG A 466 -11.96 -2.49 5.51
CA ARG A 466 -12.14 -1.05 5.66
C ARG A 466 -11.48 -0.31 4.50
N ASN A 467 -12.33 0.14 3.58
CA ASN A 467 -11.87 0.95 2.46
C ASN A 467 -11.47 2.35 2.91
N SER A 468 -10.42 2.87 2.29
CA SER A 468 -10.10 4.28 2.41
C SER A 468 -11.10 5.09 1.56
N PRO A 469 -11.86 6.03 2.16
CA PRO A 469 -12.91 6.75 1.44
C PRO A 469 -12.49 7.43 0.13
N PRO A 470 -11.37 8.17 0.06
CA PRO A 470 -10.96 8.82 -1.20
C PRO A 470 -10.51 7.81 -2.27
N PHE A 471 -9.96 6.66 -1.88
CA PHE A 471 -9.65 5.59 -2.85
C PHE A 471 -10.93 4.96 -3.42
N LEU A 472 -11.95 4.77 -2.58
CA LEU A 472 -13.25 4.28 -3.04
C LEU A 472 -13.89 5.29 -4.01
N GLY A 473 -13.94 6.57 -3.65
CA GLY A 473 -14.44 7.63 -4.53
C GLY A 473 -13.67 7.72 -5.85
N PHE A 474 -12.34 7.59 -5.80
CA PHE A 474 -11.50 7.60 -7.00
C PHE A 474 -11.80 6.44 -7.94
N ILE A 475 -11.85 5.20 -7.42
CA ILE A 475 -12.22 4.03 -8.22
C ILE A 475 -13.65 4.17 -8.74
N GLN A 476 -14.56 4.70 -7.93
CA GLN A 476 -15.95 4.86 -8.33
C GLN A 476 -16.12 5.76 -9.56
N ASN A 477 -15.26 6.76 -9.68
CA ASN A 477 -15.27 7.70 -10.80
C ASN A 477 -14.35 7.27 -11.95
N SER A 478 -13.47 6.28 -11.74
CA SER A 478 -12.61 5.69 -12.77
C SER A 478 -13.27 4.49 -13.48
N GLY A 479 -14.11 3.72 -12.78
CA GLY A 479 -14.84 2.59 -13.38
C GLY A 479 -15.86 3.04 -14.43
N LYS A 480 -15.99 2.28 -15.51
CA LYS A 480 -17.03 2.49 -16.53
C LYS A 480 -18.41 2.26 -15.92
N GLU A 481 -19.30 3.24 -16.03
CA GLU A 481 -20.70 3.23 -15.57
C GLU A 481 -20.98 2.37 -14.32
N ILE A 482 -20.56 2.86 -13.16
CA ILE A 482 -20.99 2.26 -11.90
C ILE A 482 -22.49 2.50 -11.75
N SER A 483 -23.29 1.44 -11.99
CA SER A 483 -24.71 1.48 -11.68
C SER A 483 -24.86 1.97 -10.24
N SER A 484 -25.76 2.92 -10.04
CA SER A 484 -26.01 3.74 -8.84
C SER A 484 -26.36 2.99 -7.55
N LYS A 485 -25.96 1.72 -7.38
CA LYS A 485 -26.26 0.85 -6.24
C LYS A 485 -25.33 1.02 -5.04
N VAL A 486 -24.17 1.68 -5.17
CA VAL A 486 -23.16 1.71 -4.08
C VAL A 486 -23.31 2.91 -3.13
N VAL A 487 -24.16 3.89 -3.42
CA VAL A 487 -24.30 5.10 -2.58
C VAL A 487 -25.11 4.86 -1.31
N THR A 488 -25.76 3.70 -1.11
CA THR A 488 -26.56 3.45 0.09
C THR A 488 -25.95 2.38 0.99
N GLY A 489 -25.26 2.82 2.04
CA GLY A 489 -25.37 2.25 3.38
C GLY A 489 -24.84 0.83 3.59
N THR A 490 -23.70 0.76 4.28
CA THR A 490 -23.34 -0.33 5.19
C THR A 490 -24.57 -0.84 5.97
N LYS A 491 -25.00 -2.09 5.70
CA LYS A 491 -25.64 -3.06 6.63
C LYS A 491 -26.61 -4.10 6.02
N LYS A 492 -26.94 -4.11 4.72
CA LYS A 492 -28.04 -4.97 4.22
C LYS A 492 -27.69 -6.15 3.30
N ASN A 493 -26.45 -6.31 2.85
CA ASN A 493 -26.12 -7.33 1.84
C ASN A 493 -25.58 -8.67 2.38
N ASP A 494 -25.42 -8.80 3.71
CA ASP A 494 -24.84 -10.02 4.32
C ASP A 494 -25.77 -11.25 4.26
N GLU A 495 -27.09 -11.07 4.11
CA GLU A 495 -28.05 -12.18 4.12
C GLU A 495 -28.02 -13.00 2.81
N THR A 496 -27.91 -12.34 1.65
CA THR A 496 -28.02 -13.01 0.32
C THR A 496 -26.79 -13.83 -0.09
N ILE A 497 -25.60 -13.51 0.40
CA ILE A 497 -24.36 -14.25 0.07
C ILE A 497 -24.22 -15.49 0.97
N SER A 498 -24.72 -15.43 2.22
CA SER A 498 -24.72 -16.57 3.13
C SER A 498 -25.49 -17.78 2.58
N ASP A 499 -26.60 -17.53 1.87
CA ASP A 499 -27.41 -18.58 1.23
C ASP A 499 -26.76 -19.22 0.00
N THR A 500 -25.83 -18.50 -0.65
CA THR A 500 -25.12 -19.01 -1.83
C THR A 500 -23.91 -19.84 -1.42
N LEU A 501 -23.21 -19.45 -0.34
CA LEU A 501 -22.12 -20.22 0.26
C LEU A 501 -22.64 -21.50 0.95
N ALA A 502 -23.79 -21.44 1.63
CA ALA A 502 -24.43 -22.61 2.26
C ALA A 502 -24.86 -23.69 1.25
N LYS A 503 -25.18 -23.30 -0.01
CA LYS A 503 -25.53 -24.23 -1.08
C LYS A 503 -24.34 -24.95 -1.70
N ASN A 504 -23.13 -24.38 -1.64
CA ASN A 504 -21.91 -25.03 -2.12
C ASN A 504 -21.28 -25.97 -1.08
N ASP A 505 -21.46 -25.74 0.22
CA ASP A 505 -21.03 -26.67 1.28
C ASP A 505 -21.82 -28.00 1.28
N ASN A 506 -23.05 -28.01 0.74
CA ASN A 506 -23.88 -29.22 0.67
C ASN A 506 -23.60 -30.12 -0.55
N LYS A 507 -22.76 -29.69 -1.50
CA LYS A 507 -22.35 -30.53 -2.64
C LYS A 507 -21.01 -31.26 -2.45
N GLY A 508 -20.31 -31.04 -1.33
CA GLY A 508 -19.04 -31.70 -0.99
C GLY A 508 -19.10 -32.77 0.11
N LYS A 509 -20.29 -33.07 0.66
CA LYS A 509 -20.47 -34.01 1.79
C LYS A 509 -21.09 -35.34 1.36
N THR A 510 -20.51 -36.00 0.35
CA THR A 510 -20.80 -37.42 0.06
C THR A 510 -19.55 -38.04 -0.56
N ASP A 511 -18.49 -38.29 0.23
CA ASP A 511 -17.52 -39.39 -0.01
C ASP A 511 -16.40 -39.53 1.05
N TYR A 512 -16.66 -39.16 2.31
CA TYR A 512 -15.72 -39.43 3.41
C TYR A 512 -16.43 -40.05 4.61
N GLN A 513 -17.08 -41.20 4.38
CA GLN A 513 -17.36 -42.20 5.42
C GLN A 513 -17.25 -43.60 4.81
N LYS A 514 -16.02 -44.10 4.74
CA LYS A 514 -15.66 -45.52 4.80
C LYS A 514 -14.24 -45.66 5.34
#